data_AF-A0A934BTH9-F1
#
_entry.id   AF-A0A934BTH9-F1
#
_cell.length_a   1.000
_cell.length_b   1.000
_cell.length_c   1.000
_cell.angle_alpha   90.00
_cell.angle_beta   90.00
_cell.angle_gamma   90.00
#
_symmetry.space_group_name_H-M   'P 1'
#
loop_
_entity.id
_entity.type
_entity.pdbx_description
1 polymer ?
#
loop_
_entity_poly.entity_id
_entity_poly.type
_entity_poly.pdbx_seq_one_letter_code
_entity_poly.pdbx_strand_id
1 'polypeptide(L)'
;MILWKGLDNRHKGNSQGIKAVYPKNAVTFFGKRNLWSNTASNLSVQILTYLKQYAPFCSAIFSLSLAQILRLPRNIKIKCIFRVYIPIIFFIISTLPACSSLNFSFNFKKQVAIEKTPAPPPVEIKTDSWDTYLKDTSRSGLTEDTIKPPLRSYWTFDLKNIWNILPMYPTQNSSPAVVDNVAFIGSTDKIFYALNLNDKKALWQFKTSGAIESSPAYFMGKIYFGTNDGILYCLDAKNGKEVWHFNIKAEIISSPLIINNIIYFSSVDDKVYALDASTGAKIWHYNRTFVKRITQRQYASPSYYKNRVYMVFSDGFLVNMDAPSGREIWKKKIYEEDIYVRSTPVIDSGKIYLINGEGVLIVLDAETGDERWRFDITKSIDFAIKKNTIFLLNQGGQIFAVNKITGESLWREKVTKGNPASAIIAGNHLIVASNYSKTFLDVEFLTVYEGYIDIFNIDNGEIVWTENINSTISTTPIAAYNKLLFANNKGKLYIYSSQ
;
A
#
# COMPACT_ATOMS: atom_id res chain seq x y z
N MET A 1 -7.67 20.52 20.47
CA MET A 1 -7.10 21.79 20.97
C MET A 1 -7.25 21.83 22.48
N ILE A 2 -6.14 21.67 23.22
CA ILE A 2 -5.76 22.29 24.52
C ILE A 2 -4.33 21.77 24.81
N LEU A 3 -3.45 22.73 25.10
CA LEU A 3 -1.99 22.61 25.09
C LEU A 3 -1.42 21.78 26.26
N TRP A 4 -0.35 21.04 25.97
CA TRP A 4 0.60 20.55 26.96
C TRP A 4 1.66 21.65 27.18
N LYS A 5 1.63 22.31 28.34
CA LYS A 5 2.73 23.16 28.81
C LYS A 5 3.58 22.34 29.77
N GLY A 6 4.83 22.11 29.38
CA GLY A 6 5.85 21.52 30.23
C GLY A 6 6.18 22.43 31.40
N LEU A 7 6.50 21.81 32.54
CA LEU A 7 7.21 22.45 33.64
C LEU A 7 8.35 21.55 34.09
N ASP A 8 9.53 22.06 33.79
CA ASP A 8 10.84 21.96 34.44
C ASP A 8 11.04 20.98 35.61
N ASN A 9 12.05 20.14 35.45
CA ASN A 9 12.72 19.41 36.52
C ASN A 9 13.75 20.31 37.19
N ARG A 10 13.61 20.59 38.50
CA ARG A 10 14.76 20.90 39.37
C ARG A 10 14.49 20.56 40.85
N HIS A 11 15.31 19.62 41.33
CA HIS A 11 15.79 19.37 42.70
C HIS A 11 14.91 18.90 43.88
N LYS A 12 15.37 17.74 44.41
CA LYS A 12 15.62 17.35 45.83
C LYS A 12 14.44 17.23 46.82
N GLY A 13 14.34 16.03 47.41
CA GLY A 13 14.18 15.88 48.87
C GLY A 13 12.87 15.25 49.36
N ASN A 14 13.02 14.09 50.00
CA ASN A 14 12.25 13.52 51.12
C ASN A 14 10.72 13.36 51.05
N SER A 15 10.34 12.07 51.07
CA SER A 15 9.28 11.44 51.86
C SER A 15 8.37 12.37 52.68
N GLN A 16 7.08 12.44 52.34
CA GLN A 16 5.95 12.28 53.27
C GLN A 16 4.69 11.87 52.48
N GLY A 17 3.92 10.95 53.06
CA GLY A 17 2.77 10.32 52.42
C GLY A 17 1.62 11.28 52.14
N ILE A 18 1.04 11.15 50.94
CA ILE A 18 -0.23 11.77 50.58
C ILE A 18 -1.26 10.65 50.42
N LYS A 19 -2.20 10.62 51.37
CA LYS A 19 -3.42 9.81 51.33
C LYS A 19 -4.27 10.26 50.14
N ALA A 20 -4.47 9.38 49.16
CA ALA A 20 -5.50 9.56 48.15
C ALA A 20 -6.87 9.25 48.77
N VAL A 21 -7.73 10.28 48.81
CA VAL A 21 -9.15 10.18 49.13
C VAL A 21 -9.87 9.65 47.90
N TYR A 22 -10.32 8.39 47.94
CA TYR A 22 -11.19 7.82 46.91
C TYR A 22 -12.65 8.20 47.19
N PRO A 23 -13.45 8.61 46.19
CA PRO A 23 -14.88 8.79 46.36
C PRO A 23 -15.55 7.45 46.64
N LYS A 24 -16.42 7.47 47.67
CA LYS A 24 -17.23 6.35 48.16
C LYS A 24 -18.07 5.74 47.03
N ASN A 25 -17.68 4.55 46.59
CA ASN A 25 -18.54 3.44 46.16
C ASN A 25 -17.67 2.18 45.95
N ALA A 26 -16.84 1.86 46.96
CA ALA A 26 -16.10 0.61 47.01
C ALA A 26 -16.93 -0.43 47.75
N VAL A 27 -17.41 -1.44 47.04
CA VAL A 27 -18.01 -2.64 47.63
C VAL A 27 -16.89 -3.43 48.30
N THR A 28 -16.88 -3.47 49.63
CA THR A 28 -16.00 -4.33 50.43
C THR A 28 -16.51 -5.77 50.42
N PHE A 29 -15.68 -6.72 49.97
CA PHE A 29 -15.89 -8.15 50.21
C PHE A 29 -14.91 -8.64 51.29
N PHE A 30 -15.43 -8.96 52.47
CA PHE A 30 -14.79 -9.88 53.41
C PHE A 30 -15.72 -11.08 53.60
N GLY A 31 -15.26 -12.27 53.21
CA GLY A 31 -15.99 -13.53 53.37
C GLY A 31 -15.05 -14.70 53.11
N LYS A 32 -15.01 -15.63 54.07
CA LYS A 32 -14.01 -16.69 54.24
C LYS A 32 -13.97 -17.73 53.12
N ARG A 33 -12.79 -18.36 52.99
CA ARG A 33 -12.42 -19.52 52.17
C ARG A 33 -13.52 -20.59 52.06
N ASN A 34 -13.79 -21.06 50.83
CA ASN A 34 -13.71 -22.48 50.47
C ASN A 34 -13.75 -22.70 48.94
N LEU A 35 -12.65 -23.28 48.44
CA LEU A 35 -12.54 -24.28 47.37
C LEU A 35 -13.51 -24.20 46.17
N TRP A 36 -13.26 -23.30 45.22
CA TRP A 36 -13.51 -23.55 43.78
C TRP A 36 -12.36 -22.94 42.96
N SER A 37 -11.79 -23.78 42.10
CA SER A 37 -10.48 -23.67 41.47
C SER A 37 -10.47 -22.85 40.17
N ASN A 38 -9.56 -21.89 40.07
CA ASN A 38 -8.72 -21.46 38.92
C ASN A 38 -9.28 -21.26 37.49
N THR A 39 -10.59 -21.40 37.21
CA THR A 39 -11.15 -21.10 35.88
C THR A 39 -11.84 -19.73 35.80
N ALA A 40 -12.37 -19.21 36.90
CA ALA A 40 -13.05 -17.90 36.94
C ALA A 40 -12.08 -16.69 36.95
N SER A 41 -10.83 -16.86 37.39
CA SER A 41 -9.83 -15.79 37.44
C SER A 41 -9.25 -15.46 36.06
N ASN A 42 -9.10 -16.44 35.17
CA ASN A 42 -8.62 -16.20 33.80
C ASN A 42 -9.69 -15.55 32.91
N LEU A 43 -10.96 -15.90 33.08
CA LEU A 43 -12.06 -15.29 32.34
C LEU A 43 -12.24 -13.82 32.74
N SER A 44 -12.19 -13.52 34.05
CA SER A 44 -12.32 -12.14 34.56
C SER A 44 -11.14 -11.25 34.14
N VAL A 45 -9.91 -11.78 34.10
CA VAL A 45 -8.73 -11.05 33.58
C VAL A 45 -8.82 -10.87 32.06
N GLN A 46 -9.27 -11.87 31.30
CA GLN A 46 -9.48 -11.74 29.86
C GLN A 46 -10.58 -10.73 29.54
N ILE A 47 -11.68 -10.71 30.30
CA ILE A 47 -12.77 -9.74 30.17
C ILE A 47 -12.31 -8.33 30.56
N LEU A 48 -11.51 -8.16 31.61
CA LEU A 48 -10.93 -6.87 31.97
C LEU A 48 -9.89 -6.38 30.96
N THR A 49 -9.14 -7.30 30.35
CA THR A 49 -8.18 -6.98 29.27
C THR A 49 -8.95 -6.59 28.00
N TYR A 50 -10.01 -7.33 27.67
CA TYR A 50 -10.96 -7.02 26.60
C TYR A 50 -11.58 -5.62 26.82
N LEU A 51 -12.18 -5.36 27.98
CA LEU A 51 -12.79 -4.06 28.30
C LEU A 51 -11.78 -2.90 28.32
N LYS A 52 -10.56 -3.09 28.81
CA LYS A 52 -9.50 -2.06 28.76
C LYS A 52 -9.01 -1.80 27.33
N GLN A 53 -9.00 -2.82 26.46
CA GLN A 53 -8.60 -2.71 25.06
C GLN A 53 -9.65 -1.99 24.19
N TYR A 54 -10.94 -2.06 24.58
CA TYR A 54 -12.04 -1.33 23.93
C TYR A 54 -12.41 0.01 24.60
N ALA A 55 -11.82 0.36 25.74
CA ALA A 55 -12.09 1.60 26.46
C ALA A 55 -11.99 2.89 25.61
N PRO A 56 -11.05 3.04 24.64
CA PRO A 56 -11.02 4.20 23.74
C PRO A 56 -12.17 4.23 22.73
N PHE A 57 -12.76 3.08 22.39
CA PHE A 57 -13.94 2.99 21.53
C PHE A 57 -15.24 3.17 22.34
N CYS A 58 -15.26 2.72 23.59
CA CYS A 58 -16.43 2.82 24.46
C CYS A 58 -16.87 4.27 24.71
N SER A 59 -15.97 5.25 24.85
CA SER A 59 -16.37 6.64 25.12
C SER A 59 -17.16 7.30 23.98
N ALA A 60 -16.89 6.94 22.71
CA ALA A 60 -17.66 7.39 21.55
C ALA A 60 -18.90 6.51 21.29
N ILE A 61 -18.87 5.25 21.72
CA ILE A 61 -19.98 4.29 21.56
C ILE A 61 -21.10 4.55 22.58
N PHE A 62 -20.79 5.05 23.78
CA PHE A 62 -21.77 5.38 24.81
C PHE A 62 -22.46 6.75 24.63
N SER A 63 -22.02 7.58 23.67
CA SER A 63 -22.59 8.92 23.44
C SER A 63 -23.61 8.99 22.30
N LEU A 64 -23.82 7.91 21.55
CA LEU A 64 -24.78 7.88 20.43
C LEU A 64 -26.15 7.40 20.88
N SER A 65 -27.13 8.32 20.87
CA SER A 65 -28.53 7.98 21.11
C SER A 65 -29.08 7.07 20.01
N LEU A 66 -30.02 6.18 20.35
CA LEU A 66 -30.74 5.34 19.38
C LEU A 66 -31.37 6.19 18.26
N ALA A 67 -31.81 7.42 18.57
CA ALA A 67 -32.34 8.37 17.62
C ALA A 67 -31.31 8.85 16.57
N GLN A 68 -30.05 9.07 16.96
CA GLN A 68 -28.96 9.39 16.02
C GLN A 68 -28.68 8.20 15.09
N ILE A 69 -28.68 6.97 15.61
CA ILE A 69 -28.43 5.75 14.82
C ILE A 69 -29.57 5.50 13.82
N LEU A 70 -30.82 5.74 14.21
CA LEU A 70 -31.98 5.57 13.34
C LEU A 70 -32.02 6.56 12.16
N ARG A 71 -31.22 7.63 12.19
CA ARG A 71 -31.06 8.58 11.07
C ARG A 71 -29.91 8.20 10.11
N LEU A 72 -29.10 7.19 10.44
CA LEU A 72 -27.98 6.78 9.60
C LEU A 72 -28.42 5.95 8.39
N PRO A 73 -27.63 5.93 7.30
CA PRO A 73 -27.80 5.00 6.18
C PRO A 73 -27.87 3.53 6.63
N ARG A 74 -28.62 2.70 5.91
CA ARG A 74 -28.93 1.30 6.28
C ARG A 74 -27.68 0.46 6.55
N ASN A 75 -26.65 0.58 5.72
CA ASN A 75 -25.37 -0.12 5.89
C ASN A 75 -24.62 0.29 7.17
N ILE A 76 -24.73 1.56 7.59
CA ILE A 76 -24.10 2.07 8.81
C ILE A 76 -24.89 1.65 10.06
N LYS A 77 -26.23 1.68 9.99
CA LYS A 77 -27.10 1.11 11.04
C LYS A 77 -26.74 -0.32 11.37
N ILE A 78 -26.55 -1.17 10.34
CA ILE A 78 -26.14 -2.56 10.51
C ILE A 78 -24.78 -2.63 11.22
N LYS A 79 -23.77 -1.85 10.80
CA LYS A 79 -22.47 -1.80 11.48
C LYS A 79 -22.59 -1.41 12.95
N CYS A 80 -23.40 -0.40 13.28
CA CYS A 80 -23.68 -0.01 14.67
C CYS A 80 -24.29 -1.17 15.46
N ILE A 81 -25.32 -1.83 14.93
CA ILE A 81 -25.98 -2.96 15.61
C ILE A 81 -24.99 -4.11 15.89
N PHE A 82 -24.21 -4.52 14.87
CA PHE A 82 -23.28 -5.65 15.01
C PHE A 82 -22.05 -5.34 15.86
N ARG A 83 -21.55 -4.09 15.88
CA ARG A 83 -20.30 -3.75 16.60
C ARG A 83 -20.51 -3.04 17.94
N VAL A 84 -21.70 -2.50 18.18
CA VAL A 84 -22.06 -1.87 19.45
C VAL A 84 -23.00 -2.78 20.24
N TYR A 85 -24.14 -3.14 19.65
CA TYR A 85 -25.21 -3.79 20.41
C TYR A 85 -25.01 -5.29 20.57
N ILE A 86 -24.51 -6.02 19.55
CA ILE A 86 -24.25 -7.46 19.70
C ILE A 86 -23.20 -7.74 20.78
N PRO A 87 -22.04 -7.04 20.85
CA PRO A 87 -21.10 -7.23 21.95
C PRO A 87 -21.68 -6.85 23.31
N ILE A 88 -22.53 -5.82 23.39
CA ILE A 88 -23.25 -5.46 24.63
C ILE A 88 -24.24 -6.55 25.03
N ILE A 89 -24.99 -7.11 24.07
CA ILE A 89 -25.93 -8.22 24.30
C ILE A 89 -25.17 -9.47 24.73
N PHE A 90 -24.05 -9.81 24.07
CA PHE A 90 -23.17 -10.91 24.48
C PHE A 90 -22.58 -10.68 25.88
N PHE A 91 -22.18 -9.45 26.20
CA PHE A 91 -21.70 -9.09 27.54
C PHE A 91 -22.81 -9.28 28.58
N ILE A 92 -24.01 -8.77 28.33
CA ILE A 92 -25.19 -8.95 29.20
C ILE A 92 -25.53 -10.44 29.36
N ILE A 93 -25.55 -11.21 28.27
CA ILE A 93 -25.80 -12.65 28.29
C ILE A 93 -24.70 -13.41 29.06
N SER A 94 -23.43 -13.00 28.92
CA SER A 94 -22.31 -13.61 29.65
C SER A 94 -22.31 -13.29 31.16
N THR A 95 -23.06 -12.26 31.58
CA THR A 95 -23.28 -11.91 32.99
C THR A 95 -24.52 -12.56 33.59
N LEU A 96 -25.35 -13.25 32.80
CA LEU A 96 -26.46 -14.05 33.29
C LEU A 96 -25.95 -15.42 33.77
N PRO A 97 -26.24 -15.86 35.00
CA PRO A 97 -25.84 -17.18 35.45
C PRO A 97 -26.78 -18.23 34.84
N ALA A 98 -26.37 -18.92 33.77
CA ALA A 98 -26.98 -20.19 33.40
C ALA A 98 -26.07 -21.11 32.57
N CYS A 99 -26.03 -22.35 33.04
CA CYS A 99 -25.87 -23.61 32.32
C CYS A 99 -24.80 -23.74 31.23
N SER A 100 -23.74 -24.41 31.65
CA SER A 100 -22.92 -25.32 30.87
C SER A 100 -23.68 -26.17 29.84
N SER A 101 -22.95 -26.48 28.77
CA SER A 101 -23.10 -27.59 27.80
C SER A 101 -23.70 -27.20 26.44
N LEU A 102 -22.80 -27.03 25.46
CA LEU A 102 -22.99 -27.44 24.06
C LEU A 102 -21.61 -27.37 23.37
N ASN A 103 -20.92 -28.51 23.34
CA ASN A 103 -19.70 -28.71 22.55
C ASN A 103 -20.10 -29.08 21.13
N PHE A 104 -19.78 -28.24 20.15
CA PHE A 104 -19.80 -28.63 18.74
C PHE A 104 -18.41 -29.12 18.34
N SER A 105 -18.33 -30.39 17.91
CA SER A 105 -17.15 -30.94 17.25
C SER A 105 -17.42 -31.02 15.74
N PHE A 106 -16.53 -30.44 14.95
CA PHE A 106 -16.55 -30.57 13.49
C PHE A 106 -15.43 -31.53 13.08
N ASN A 107 -15.83 -32.64 12.47
CA ASN A 107 -14.95 -33.67 11.95
C ASN A 107 -14.76 -33.43 10.45
N PHE A 108 -13.59 -32.94 10.03
CA PHE A 108 -13.20 -32.90 8.63
C PHE A 108 -12.20 -34.01 8.34
N LYS A 109 -12.68 -35.11 7.76
CA LYS A 109 -11.84 -36.07 7.03
C LYS A 109 -12.41 -36.26 5.63
N LYS A 110 -11.75 -35.65 4.65
CA LYS A 110 -11.75 -36.14 3.27
C LYS A 110 -10.39 -35.88 2.67
N GLN A 111 -9.54 -36.91 2.64
CA GLN A 111 -8.34 -36.93 1.83
C GLN A 111 -8.77 -37.10 0.37
N VAL A 112 -8.44 -36.14 -0.48
CA VAL A 112 -8.58 -36.24 -1.92
C VAL A 112 -7.20 -36.55 -2.49
N ALA A 113 -7.10 -37.66 -3.23
CA ALA A 113 -5.90 -38.05 -3.94
C ALA A 113 -5.60 -37.04 -5.05
N ILE A 114 -4.35 -36.58 -5.12
CA ILE A 114 -3.86 -35.67 -6.17
C ILE A 114 -3.36 -36.53 -7.33
N GLU A 115 -4.14 -36.62 -8.41
CA GLU A 115 -3.62 -37.11 -9.68
C GLU A 115 -2.67 -36.06 -10.28
N LYS A 116 -1.43 -36.47 -10.54
CA LYS A 116 -0.41 -35.63 -11.19
C LYS A 116 -0.79 -35.48 -12.66
N THR A 117 -1.24 -34.28 -13.04
CA THR A 117 -1.34 -33.89 -14.45
C THR A 117 0.07 -33.58 -15.00
N PRO A 118 0.36 -33.93 -16.26
CA PRO A 118 1.66 -33.62 -16.87
C PRO A 118 1.89 -32.11 -16.92
N ALA A 119 3.13 -31.70 -16.69
CA ALA A 119 3.52 -30.30 -16.80
C ALA A 119 3.19 -29.79 -18.22
N PRO A 120 2.58 -28.61 -18.36
CA PRO A 120 2.36 -28.01 -19.67
C PRO A 120 3.71 -27.85 -20.38
N PRO A 121 3.75 -28.00 -21.71
CA PRO A 121 4.96 -27.80 -22.48
C PRO A 121 5.50 -26.39 -22.18
N PRO A 122 6.84 -26.21 -22.16
CA PRO A 122 7.43 -24.90 -21.93
C PRO A 122 6.85 -23.92 -22.96
N VAL A 123 6.13 -22.92 -22.45
CA VAL A 123 5.71 -21.77 -23.24
C VAL A 123 7.00 -21.04 -23.60
N GLU A 124 7.27 -20.85 -24.88
CA GLU A 124 8.27 -19.90 -25.35
C GLU A 124 7.84 -18.50 -24.91
N ILE A 125 8.51 -17.99 -23.89
CA ILE A 125 8.29 -16.66 -23.33
C ILE A 125 8.89 -15.65 -24.31
N LYS A 126 8.05 -14.75 -24.84
CA LYS A 126 8.55 -13.57 -25.55
C LYS A 126 9.28 -12.68 -24.55
N THR A 127 10.33 -12.01 -25.03
CA THR A 127 11.34 -11.25 -24.26
C THR A 127 10.84 -10.02 -23.50
N ASP A 128 9.54 -9.89 -23.24
CA ASP A 128 8.95 -8.72 -22.60
C ASP A 128 9.29 -8.72 -21.10
N SER A 129 10.16 -7.80 -20.70
CA SER A 129 10.55 -7.61 -19.32
C SER A 129 9.59 -6.70 -18.55
N TRP A 130 9.58 -6.84 -17.23
CA TRP A 130 8.92 -5.92 -16.30
C TRP A 130 9.96 -5.47 -15.28
N ASP A 131 10.88 -4.65 -15.74
CA ASP A 131 12.16 -4.41 -15.06
C ASP A 131 12.04 -3.55 -13.81
N THR A 132 10.91 -2.86 -13.62
CA THR A 132 10.73 -1.96 -12.48
C THR A 132 9.27 -1.67 -12.11
N TYR A 133 9.06 -0.80 -11.13
CA TYR A 133 7.76 -0.28 -10.74
C TYR A 133 6.99 0.26 -11.95
N LEU A 134 5.78 -0.26 -12.18
CA LEU A 134 4.96 0.09 -13.35
C LEU A 134 5.71 -0.14 -14.68
N LYS A 135 6.36 -1.31 -14.78
CA LYS A 135 6.98 -1.91 -15.97
C LYS A 135 8.31 -1.30 -16.42
N ASP A 136 8.39 0.01 -16.58
CA ASP A 136 9.54 0.70 -17.17
C ASP A 136 9.85 2.03 -16.47
N THR A 137 10.97 2.68 -16.82
CA THR A 137 11.40 3.95 -16.22
C THR A 137 10.47 5.13 -16.51
N SER A 138 9.54 4.98 -17.47
CA SER A 138 8.46 5.94 -17.72
C SER A 138 7.24 5.72 -16.82
N ARG A 139 7.26 4.64 -16.01
CA ARG A 139 6.16 4.20 -15.13
C ARG A 139 4.88 3.96 -15.92
N SER A 140 4.99 3.42 -17.12
CA SER A 140 3.85 3.26 -18.04
C SER A 140 2.75 2.37 -17.46
N GLY A 141 3.13 1.34 -16.70
CA GLY A 141 2.22 0.34 -16.14
C GLY A 141 1.50 -0.48 -17.21
N LEU A 142 2.01 -0.53 -18.46
CA LEU A 142 1.29 -1.11 -19.60
C LEU A 142 2.14 -2.04 -20.49
N THR A 143 1.66 -3.26 -20.80
CA THR A 143 2.15 -4.02 -21.98
C THR A 143 1.58 -3.39 -23.27
N GLU A 144 2.15 -3.63 -24.46
CA GLU A 144 1.77 -2.94 -25.72
C GLU A 144 0.26 -2.96 -26.09
N ASP A 145 -0.52 -3.75 -25.35
CA ASP A 145 -1.97 -3.88 -25.44
C ASP A 145 -2.75 -2.63 -25.01
N THR A 146 -3.86 -2.37 -25.70
CA THR A 146 -4.80 -1.29 -25.38
C THR A 146 -6.01 -1.77 -24.58
N ILE A 147 -6.35 -1.04 -23.52
CA ILE A 147 -7.65 -1.18 -22.85
C ILE A 147 -8.72 -0.48 -23.71
N LYS A 148 -9.83 -1.19 -23.99
CA LYS A 148 -11.00 -0.69 -24.73
C LYS A 148 -12.25 -0.72 -23.82
N PRO A 149 -12.65 0.43 -23.27
CA PRO A 149 -13.91 0.54 -22.53
C PRO A 149 -15.14 0.29 -23.43
N PRO A 150 -16.29 -0.14 -22.87
CA PRO A 150 -16.54 -0.37 -21.45
C PRO A 150 -15.92 -1.67 -20.95
N LEU A 151 -15.28 -1.62 -19.78
CA LEU A 151 -14.67 -2.80 -19.18
C LEU A 151 -15.71 -3.60 -18.38
N ARG A 152 -15.47 -4.91 -18.26
CA ARG A 152 -16.27 -5.80 -17.41
C ARG A 152 -15.39 -6.46 -16.37
N SER A 153 -15.97 -6.66 -15.18
CA SER A 153 -15.35 -7.49 -14.14
C SER A 153 -15.08 -8.88 -14.72
N TYR A 154 -13.81 -9.25 -14.78
CA TYR A 154 -13.36 -10.49 -15.39
C TYR A 154 -13.05 -11.54 -14.32
N TRP A 155 -12.35 -11.13 -13.26
CA TRP A 155 -12.00 -11.99 -12.13
C TRP A 155 -11.65 -11.15 -10.90
N THR A 156 -11.79 -11.73 -9.71
CA THR A 156 -11.26 -11.17 -8.47
C THR A 156 -10.58 -12.26 -7.66
N PHE A 157 -9.46 -11.93 -7.02
CA PHE A 157 -8.69 -12.84 -6.20
C PHE A 157 -8.44 -12.26 -4.81
N ASP A 158 -8.66 -13.05 -3.77
CA ASP A 158 -8.39 -12.63 -2.39
C ASP A 158 -6.92 -12.92 -2.04
N LEU A 159 -6.14 -11.86 -1.84
CA LEU A 159 -4.71 -11.93 -1.47
C LEU A 159 -4.51 -12.23 0.01
N LYS A 160 -5.60 -12.23 0.79
CA LYS A 160 -5.58 -12.48 2.23
C LYS A 160 -5.77 -13.94 2.55
N ASN A 161 -4.99 -14.40 3.51
CA ASN A 161 -5.14 -15.75 4.06
C ASN A 161 -5.69 -15.73 5.50
N ILE A 162 -5.76 -14.56 6.15
CA ILE A 162 -6.15 -14.48 7.57
C ILE A 162 -7.19 -13.38 7.84
N TRP A 163 -8.23 -13.78 8.59
CA TRP A 163 -9.19 -12.89 9.23
C TRP A 163 -8.48 -12.04 10.28
N ASN A 164 -8.02 -10.83 9.94
CA ASN A 164 -7.53 -9.90 10.96
C ASN A 164 -8.72 -9.40 11.79
N ILE A 165 -8.81 -9.91 13.03
CA ILE A 165 -9.80 -9.56 14.06
C ILE A 165 -9.59 -8.11 14.57
N LEU A 166 -8.54 -7.41 14.12
CA LEU A 166 -8.24 -6.02 14.48
C LEU A 166 -8.20 -5.11 13.23
N PRO A 167 -8.71 -3.87 13.32
CA PRO A 167 -8.73 -2.91 12.23
C PRO A 167 -7.40 -2.13 12.12
N MET A 168 -6.26 -2.81 12.27
CA MET A 168 -4.99 -2.24 11.78
C MET A 168 -4.83 -2.76 10.36
N TYR A 169 -5.44 -2.05 9.41
CA TYR A 169 -5.62 -2.46 8.03
C TYR A 169 -4.24 -2.72 7.39
N PRO A 170 -3.88 -3.98 7.05
CA PRO A 170 -2.73 -4.17 6.19
C PRO A 170 -3.10 -3.58 4.82
N THR A 171 -2.45 -2.47 4.44
CA THR A 171 -2.70 -1.77 3.18
C THR A 171 -1.94 -2.48 2.07
N GLN A 172 -2.68 -3.06 1.13
CA GLN A 172 -2.08 -3.71 -0.03
C GLN A 172 -1.43 -2.65 -0.93
N ASN A 173 -0.10 -2.50 -0.86
CA ASN A 173 0.63 -1.46 -1.59
C ASN A 173 1.40 -1.99 -2.81
N SER A 174 1.67 -3.31 -2.87
CA SER A 174 2.35 -3.96 -3.99
C SER A 174 1.41 -3.99 -5.20
N SER A 175 1.79 -3.26 -6.26
CA SER A 175 1.08 -3.27 -7.55
C SER A 175 1.53 -4.49 -8.36
N PRO A 176 0.66 -5.15 -9.14
CA PRO A 176 1.03 -6.36 -9.85
C PRO A 176 2.03 -6.09 -11.00
N ALA A 177 2.94 -7.02 -11.24
CA ALA A 177 3.68 -7.15 -12.50
C ALA A 177 3.02 -8.23 -13.34
N VAL A 178 2.85 -8.02 -14.65
CA VAL A 178 2.17 -8.99 -15.52
C VAL A 178 3.03 -9.31 -16.71
N VAL A 179 3.37 -10.59 -16.86
CA VAL A 179 4.15 -11.14 -17.98
C VAL A 179 3.49 -12.42 -18.45
N ASP A 180 3.27 -12.56 -19.75
CA ASP A 180 2.64 -13.72 -20.39
C ASP A 180 1.31 -14.15 -19.75
N ASN A 181 0.42 -13.19 -19.47
CA ASN A 181 -0.85 -13.42 -18.76
C ASN A 181 -0.68 -14.04 -17.35
N VAL A 182 0.49 -13.95 -16.74
CA VAL A 182 0.73 -14.29 -15.34
C VAL A 182 0.92 -13.00 -14.54
N ALA A 183 0.06 -12.78 -13.54
CA ALA A 183 0.21 -11.68 -12.61
C ALA A 183 1.00 -12.12 -11.37
N PHE A 184 2.08 -11.39 -11.09
CA PHE A 184 2.92 -11.54 -9.91
C PHE A 184 2.62 -10.40 -8.94
N ILE A 185 2.32 -10.73 -7.68
CA ILE A 185 1.92 -9.72 -6.69
C ILE A 185 2.29 -10.16 -5.26
N GLY A 186 2.88 -9.23 -4.52
CA GLY A 186 3.14 -9.40 -3.09
C GLY A 186 1.91 -9.07 -2.26
N SER A 187 1.75 -9.71 -1.10
CA SER A 187 0.71 -9.40 -0.12
C SER A 187 1.32 -8.97 1.21
N THR A 188 0.66 -8.03 1.86
CA THR A 188 0.94 -7.68 3.26
C THR A 188 0.71 -8.83 4.24
N ASP A 189 -0.02 -9.87 3.82
CA ASP A 189 -0.19 -11.12 4.57
C ASP A 189 1.04 -12.06 4.44
N LYS A 190 2.17 -11.56 3.92
CA LYS A 190 3.46 -12.26 3.82
C LYS A 190 3.44 -13.42 2.83
N ILE A 191 2.61 -13.29 1.78
CA ILE A 191 2.51 -14.27 0.71
C ILE A 191 2.71 -13.54 -0.62
N PHE A 192 3.59 -14.07 -1.44
CA PHE A 192 3.76 -13.68 -2.83
C PHE A 192 3.01 -14.67 -3.72
N TYR A 193 2.27 -14.17 -4.70
CA TYR A 193 1.44 -14.98 -5.58
C TYR A 193 1.88 -14.84 -7.03
N ALA A 194 1.82 -15.95 -7.78
CA ALA A 194 1.73 -15.94 -9.23
C ALA A 194 0.35 -16.46 -9.65
N LEU A 195 -0.37 -15.68 -10.43
CA LEU A 195 -1.76 -15.92 -10.81
C LEU A 195 -1.86 -16.03 -12.32
N ASN A 196 -2.39 -17.14 -12.82
CA ASN A 196 -2.71 -17.25 -14.24
C ASN A 196 -4.02 -16.50 -14.52
N LEU A 197 -3.95 -15.48 -15.36
CA LEU A 197 -5.10 -14.62 -15.67
C LEU A 197 -6.09 -15.29 -16.64
N ASN A 198 -5.69 -16.29 -17.41
CA ASN A 198 -6.61 -17.03 -18.28
C ASN A 198 -7.38 -18.08 -17.49
N ASP A 199 -6.67 -18.87 -16.68
CA ASP A 199 -7.24 -19.97 -15.89
C ASP A 199 -7.91 -19.49 -14.58
N LYS A 200 -7.73 -18.22 -14.21
CA LYS A 200 -8.29 -17.61 -12.99
C LYS A 200 -7.92 -18.38 -11.72
N LYS A 201 -6.65 -18.79 -11.62
CA LYS A 201 -6.13 -19.56 -10.49
C LYS A 201 -4.70 -19.17 -10.13
N ALA A 202 -4.32 -19.41 -8.87
CA ALA A 202 -2.93 -19.33 -8.47
C ALA A 202 -2.13 -20.48 -9.10
N LEU A 203 -0.99 -20.16 -9.71
CA LEU A 203 -0.01 -21.12 -10.19
C LEU A 203 0.85 -21.63 -9.04
N TRP A 204 1.33 -20.69 -8.22
CA TRP A 204 2.14 -20.97 -7.04
C TRP A 204 2.06 -19.81 -6.06
N GLN A 205 2.48 -20.07 -4.82
CA GLN A 205 2.60 -19.08 -3.76
C GLN A 205 3.92 -19.27 -3.02
N PHE A 206 4.50 -18.17 -2.55
CA PHE A 206 5.74 -18.17 -1.77
C PHE A 206 5.52 -17.41 -0.46
N LYS A 207 5.88 -18.01 0.68
CA LYS A 207 5.67 -17.43 2.00
C LYS A 207 6.94 -16.73 2.49
N THR A 208 6.80 -15.50 2.96
CA THR A 208 7.88 -14.69 3.53
C THR A 208 7.69 -14.52 5.05
N SER A 209 8.71 -14.01 5.72
CA SER A 209 8.64 -13.63 7.14
C SER A 209 8.11 -12.22 7.36
N GLY A 210 8.40 -11.29 6.44
CA GLY A 210 7.88 -9.92 6.41
C GLY A 210 6.74 -9.70 5.42
N ALA A 211 5.98 -8.62 5.63
CA ALA A 211 4.97 -8.15 4.68
C ALA A 211 5.61 -7.71 3.36
N ILE A 212 4.87 -7.82 2.25
CA ILE A 212 5.36 -7.49 0.91
C ILE A 212 4.61 -6.27 0.39
N GLU A 213 5.25 -5.11 0.47
CA GLU A 213 4.73 -3.84 -0.05
C GLU A 213 5.45 -3.39 -1.34
N SER A 214 6.66 -3.89 -1.55
CA SER A 214 7.41 -3.74 -2.79
C SER A 214 6.62 -4.31 -3.98
N SER A 215 6.55 -3.57 -5.08
CA SER A 215 6.00 -4.13 -6.33
C SER A 215 7.08 -4.99 -6.99
N PRO A 216 6.73 -6.18 -7.51
CA PRO A 216 7.71 -7.07 -8.10
C PRO A 216 8.26 -6.55 -9.43
N ALA A 217 9.48 -6.97 -9.74
CA ALA A 217 10.07 -6.88 -11.07
C ALA A 217 10.26 -8.29 -11.66
N TYR A 218 10.05 -8.43 -12.96
CA TYR A 218 10.33 -9.64 -13.74
C TYR A 218 11.48 -9.35 -14.71
N PHE A 219 12.54 -10.16 -14.64
CA PHE A 219 13.66 -10.09 -15.58
C PHE A 219 14.22 -11.48 -15.85
N MET A 220 14.37 -11.84 -17.13
CA MET A 220 14.96 -13.11 -17.59
C MET A 220 14.45 -14.36 -16.85
N GLY A 221 13.11 -14.50 -16.71
CA GLY A 221 12.50 -15.66 -16.07
C GLY A 221 12.56 -15.67 -14.54
N LYS A 222 13.02 -14.59 -13.92
CA LYS A 222 13.12 -14.44 -12.46
C LYS A 222 12.24 -13.29 -11.97
N ILE A 223 11.75 -13.43 -10.75
CA ILE A 223 10.94 -12.44 -10.04
C ILE A 223 11.71 -11.90 -8.85
N TYR A 224 11.74 -10.58 -8.71
CA TYR A 224 12.46 -9.87 -7.66
C TYR A 224 11.51 -9.00 -6.86
N PHE A 225 11.58 -9.05 -5.53
CA PHE A 225 10.77 -8.20 -4.66
C PHE A 225 11.39 -8.05 -3.27
N GLY A 226 11.13 -6.90 -2.65
CA GLY A 226 11.55 -6.60 -1.28
C GLY A 226 10.46 -6.88 -0.24
N THR A 227 10.89 -7.12 0.99
CA THR A 227 10.01 -7.33 2.13
C THR A 227 10.31 -6.39 3.29
N ASN A 228 9.33 -6.20 4.17
CA ASN A 228 9.47 -5.31 5.34
C ASN A 228 10.46 -5.85 6.40
N ASP A 229 10.82 -7.13 6.38
CA ASP A 229 11.89 -7.67 7.22
C ASP A 229 13.30 -7.50 6.62
N GLY A 230 13.39 -6.78 5.50
CA GLY A 230 14.65 -6.36 4.89
C GLY A 230 15.34 -7.44 4.07
N ILE A 231 14.54 -8.28 3.41
CA ILE A 231 15.02 -9.31 2.50
C ILE A 231 14.58 -8.97 1.08
N LEU A 232 15.53 -8.92 0.15
CA LEU A 232 15.26 -8.93 -1.28
C LEU A 232 15.29 -10.39 -1.75
N TYR A 233 14.18 -10.89 -2.28
CA TYR A 233 14.08 -12.24 -2.82
C TYR A 233 14.25 -12.25 -4.33
N CYS A 234 14.84 -13.32 -4.85
CA CYS A 234 14.80 -13.72 -6.25
C CYS A 234 14.15 -15.11 -6.35
N LEU A 235 13.04 -15.20 -7.06
CA LEU A 235 12.34 -16.47 -7.31
C LEU A 235 12.39 -16.83 -8.80
N ASP A 236 12.37 -18.12 -9.09
CA ASP A 236 12.05 -18.63 -10.42
C ASP A 236 10.60 -18.32 -10.76
N ALA A 237 10.34 -17.60 -11.85
CA ALA A 237 9.00 -17.14 -12.18
C ALA A 237 8.04 -18.28 -12.53
N LYS A 238 8.55 -19.41 -13.03
CA LYS A 238 7.75 -20.56 -13.48
C LYS A 238 7.22 -21.37 -12.32
N ASN A 239 8.02 -21.57 -11.27
CA ASN A 239 7.68 -22.49 -10.17
C ASN A 239 7.70 -21.87 -8.77
N GLY A 240 8.12 -20.61 -8.63
CA GLY A 240 8.14 -19.88 -7.36
C GLY A 240 9.23 -20.34 -6.39
N LYS A 241 10.17 -21.19 -6.82
CA LYS A 241 11.31 -21.60 -5.97
C LYS A 241 12.27 -20.43 -5.80
N GLU A 242 12.75 -20.27 -4.58
CA GLU A 242 13.82 -19.32 -4.29
C GLU A 242 15.10 -19.70 -5.03
N VAL A 243 15.66 -18.73 -5.74
CA VAL A 243 16.98 -18.83 -6.40
C VAL A 243 18.05 -18.30 -5.46
N TRP A 244 17.82 -17.10 -4.90
CA TRP A 244 18.67 -16.48 -3.90
C TRP A 244 17.87 -15.43 -3.11
N HIS A 245 18.42 -14.99 -1.97
CA HIS A 245 17.94 -13.81 -1.24
C HIS A 245 19.11 -12.97 -0.71
N PHE A 246 18.85 -11.69 -0.42
CA PHE A 246 19.81 -10.75 0.15
C PHE A 246 19.21 -10.01 1.34
N ASN A 247 19.89 -9.98 2.48
CA ASN A 247 19.36 -9.44 3.75
C ASN A 247 20.14 -8.21 4.21
N ILE A 248 19.42 -7.11 4.49
CA ILE A 248 19.96 -5.84 4.96
C ILE A 248 19.37 -5.35 6.30
N LYS A 249 18.45 -6.12 6.89
CA LYS A 249 17.81 -5.82 8.20
C LYS A 249 17.08 -4.47 8.29
N ALA A 250 16.69 -3.89 7.17
CA ALA A 250 15.89 -2.66 7.08
C ALA A 250 14.81 -2.85 6.00
N GLU A 251 13.60 -2.34 6.23
CA GLU A 251 12.45 -2.58 5.34
C GLU A 251 12.79 -2.21 3.88
N ILE A 252 12.46 -3.10 2.94
CA ILE A 252 12.56 -2.85 1.50
C ILE A 252 11.15 -2.67 0.96
N ILE A 253 10.72 -1.41 0.90
CA ILE A 253 9.42 -1.00 0.37
C ILE A 253 9.53 -0.59 -1.10
N SER A 254 10.70 -0.09 -1.51
CA SER A 254 10.95 0.28 -2.90
C SER A 254 10.79 -0.92 -3.83
N SER A 255 10.36 -0.65 -5.06
CA SER A 255 10.34 -1.68 -6.09
C SER A 255 11.75 -1.80 -6.69
N PRO A 256 12.21 -3.02 -7.02
CA PRO A 256 13.50 -3.20 -7.69
C PRO A 256 13.51 -2.52 -9.06
N LEU A 257 14.68 -2.05 -9.47
CA LEU A 257 14.97 -1.59 -10.84
C LEU A 257 16.06 -2.47 -11.41
N ILE A 258 15.78 -3.17 -12.51
CA ILE A 258 16.71 -4.16 -13.09
C ILE A 258 17.16 -3.70 -14.47
N ILE A 259 18.43 -3.32 -14.58
CA ILE A 259 19.00 -2.86 -15.85
C ILE A 259 20.39 -3.46 -16.00
N ASN A 260 20.70 -3.98 -17.19
CA ASN A 260 21.99 -4.58 -17.51
C ASN A 260 22.40 -5.68 -16.50
N ASN A 261 21.45 -6.53 -16.08
CA ASN A 261 21.67 -7.58 -15.06
C ASN A 261 22.11 -7.03 -13.68
N ILE A 262 21.84 -5.76 -13.38
CA ILE A 262 22.06 -5.14 -12.07
C ILE A 262 20.71 -4.74 -11.47
N ILE A 263 20.50 -5.09 -10.21
CA ILE A 263 19.33 -4.70 -9.42
C ILE A 263 19.68 -3.50 -8.58
N TYR A 264 18.96 -2.41 -8.74
CA TYR A 264 18.97 -1.26 -7.86
C TYR A 264 17.72 -1.25 -6.99
N PHE A 265 17.88 -1.08 -5.69
CA PHE A 265 16.76 -0.90 -4.76
C PHE A 265 17.19 -0.04 -3.58
N SER A 266 16.22 0.52 -2.88
CA SER A 266 16.43 1.30 -1.67
C SER A 266 15.68 0.73 -0.47
N SER A 267 16.16 1.08 0.71
CA SER A 267 15.56 0.72 1.99
C SER A 267 15.20 1.95 2.79
N VAL A 268 14.34 1.75 3.79
CA VAL A 268 13.85 2.83 4.66
C VAL A 268 14.93 3.50 5.52
N ASP A 269 16.14 2.94 5.57
CA ASP A 269 17.31 3.53 6.25
C ASP A 269 18.15 4.44 5.33
N ASP A 270 17.55 4.95 4.26
CA ASP A 270 18.15 5.88 3.28
C ASP A 270 19.42 5.33 2.60
N LYS A 271 19.40 4.03 2.29
CA LYS A 271 20.46 3.38 1.52
C LYS A 271 19.95 2.94 0.17
N VAL A 272 20.86 2.93 -0.80
CA VAL A 272 20.65 2.34 -2.12
C VAL A 272 21.66 1.23 -2.31
N TYR A 273 21.21 0.08 -2.82
CA TYR A 273 22.03 -1.09 -3.06
C TYR A 273 22.00 -1.41 -4.55
N ALA A 274 23.14 -1.88 -5.05
CA ALA A 274 23.26 -2.52 -6.36
C ALA A 274 23.73 -3.97 -6.18
N LEU A 275 22.97 -4.91 -6.74
CA LEU A 275 23.31 -6.33 -6.71
C LEU A 275 23.40 -6.89 -8.14
N ASP A 276 24.22 -7.90 -8.34
CA ASP A 276 24.17 -8.72 -9.54
C ASP A 276 22.86 -9.54 -9.55
N ALA A 277 22.05 -9.40 -10.60
CA ALA A 277 20.72 -10.01 -10.67
C ALA A 277 20.74 -11.54 -10.77
N SER A 278 21.87 -12.10 -11.20
CA SER A 278 22.03 -13.54 -11.38
C SER A 278 22.38 -14.25 -10.09
N THR A 279 23.22 -13.64 -9.26
CA THR A 279 23.82 -14.23 -8.06
C THR A 279 23.32 -13.63 -6.75
N GLY A 280 22.74 -12.44 -6.77
CA GLY A 280 22.40 -11.67 -5.57
C GLY A 280 23.61 -11.04 -4.88
N ALA A 281 24.81 -11.15 -5.47
CA ALA A 281 26.02 -10.60 -4.91
C ALA A 281 25.97 -9.06 -4.92
N LYS A 282 26.29 -8.43 -3.78
CA LYS A 282 26.37 -6.98 -3.67
C LYS A 282 27.54 -6.45 -4.50
N ILE A 283 27.23 -5.56 -5.44
CA ILE A 283 28.19 -4.80 -6.24
C ILE A 283 28.64 -3.57 -5.44
N TRP A 284 27.68 -2.74 -5.04
CA TRP A 284 27.92 -1.55 -4.23
C TRP A 284 26.71 -1.20 -3.36
N HIS A 285 26.93 -0.29 -2.42
CA HIS A 285 25.83 0.40 -1.73
C HIS A 285 26.22 1.87 -1.52
N TYR A 286 25.24 2.76 -1.57
CA TYR A 286 25.36 4.17 -1.26
C TYR A 286 24.64 4.42 0.06
N ASN A 287 25.32 5.10 0.98
CA ASN A 287 24.75 5.51 2.26
C ASN A 287 24.46 7.01 2.19
N ARG A 288 23.18 7.38 2.31
CA ARG A 288 22.86 8.76 2.61
C ARG A 288 22.95 9.02 4.11
N THR A 289 23.24 10.26 4.48
CA THR A 289 23.33 10.66 5.87
C THR A 289 22.02 10.35 6.59
N PHE A 290 22.08 9.43 7.55
CA PHE A 290 20.95 9.09 8.41
C PHE A 290 20.49 10.32 9.18
N VAL A 291 19.27 10.78 8.92
CA VAL A 291 18.65 11.79 9.77
C VAL A 291 18.21 11.08 11.05
N LYS A 292 18.78 11.48 12.21
CA LYS A 292 18.34 11.03 13.55
C LYS A 292 16.97 11.61 13.92
N ARG A 293 15.94 11.40 13.09
CA ARG A 293 14.56 11.79 13.35
C ARG A 293 13.64 10.64 12.94
N ILE A 294 12.44 10.62 13.50
CA ILE A 294 11.38 9.71 13.04
C ILE A 294 10.99 10.20 11.64
N THR A 295 11.48 9.53 10.60
CA THR A 295 11.12 9.81 9.21
C THR A 295 9.90 8.95 8.81
N GLN A 296 9.10 9.44 7.86
CA GLN A 296 8.00 8.64 7.32
C GLN A 296 8.53 7.53 6.39
N ARG A 297 7.77 6.44 6.26
CA ARG A 297 8.12 5.33 5.34
C ARG A 297 8.17 5.86 3.90
N GLN A 298 9.30 5.65 3.23
CA GLN A 298 9.50 6.04 1.85
C GLN A 298 9.12 4.94 0.87
N TYR A 299 8.37 5.31 -0.17
CA TYR A 299 7.88 4.40 -1.21
C TYR A 299 8.51 4.66 -2.59
N ALA A 300 9.39 5.67 -2.69
CA ALA A 300 10.09 5.97 -3.93
C ALA A 300 10.94 4.77 -4.37
N SER A 301 10.98 4.54 -5.67
CA SER A 301 11.82 3.50 -6.29
C SER A 301 12.95 4.17 -7.09
N PRO A 302 14.08 3.50 -7.31
CA PRO A 302 15.14 4.03 -8.16
C PRO A 302 14.67 4.25 -9.60
N SER A 303 15.29 5.18 -10.30
CA SER A 303 15.10 5.43 -11.73
C SER A 303 16.45 5.46 -12.44
N TYR A 304 16.49 5.18 -13.74
CA TYR A 304 17.74 5.10 -14.49
C TYR A 304 17.70 5.88 -15.79
N TYR A 305 18.83 6.49 -16.14
CA TYR A 305 19.04 7.13 -17.43
C TYR A 305 20.54 7.22 -17.72
N LYS A 306 20.97 6.82 -18.92
CA LYS A 306 22.37 6.93 -19.39
C LYS A 306 23.43 6.58 -18.32
N ASN A 307 23.38 5.36 -17.79
CA ASN A 307 24.34 4.89 -16.80
C ASN A 307 24.33 5.64 -15.46
N ARG A 308 23.20 6.26 -15.13
CA ARG A 308 22.97 6.95 -13.86
C ARG A 308 21.74 6.39 -13.17
N VAL A 309 21.80 6.31 -11.84
CA VAL A 309 20.68 5.93 -10.98
C VAL A 309 20.27 7.15 -10.17
N TYR A 310 18.96 7.40 -10.13
CA TYR A 310 18.35 8.52 -9.45
C TYR A 310 17.47 8.00 -8.33
N MET A 311 17.58 8.61 -7.14
CA MET A 311 16.77 8.25 -5.98
C MET A 311 16.42 9.48 -5.16
N VAL A 312 15.18 9.55 -4.69
CA VAL A 312 14.71 10.55 -3.72
C VAL A 312 14.80 9.97 -2.32
N PHE A 313 15.37 10.71 -1.38
CA PHE A 313 15.62 10.25 -0.01
C PHE A 313 14.79 11.00 1.04
N SER A 314 14.77 10.49 2.27
CA SER A 314 13.88 10.99 3.33
C SER A 314 14.18 12.42 3.74
N ASP A 315 15.43 12.83 3.59
CA ASP A 315 15.91 14.19 3.84
C ASP A 315 15.58 15.18 2.72
N GLY A 316 14.80 14.77 1.73
CA GLY A 316 14.29 15.63 0.65
C GLY A 316 15.30 15.97 -0.43
N PHE A 317 16.33 15.14 -0.59
CA PHE A 317 17.23 15.23 -1.73
C PHE A 317 16.90 14.21 -2.80
N LEU A 318 16.95 14.67 -4.04
CA LEU A 318 17.19 13.83 -5.21
C LEU A 318 18.70 13.66 -5.37
N VAL A 319 19.18 12.43 -5.47
CA VAL A 319 20.58 12.11 -5.72
C VAL A 319 20.71 11.40 -7.04
N ASN A 320 21.67 11.84 -7.83
CA ASN A 320 22.16 11.16 -9.02
C ASN A 320 23.46 10.42 -8.68
N MET A 321 23.50 9.12 -8.96
CA MET A 321 24.63 8.23 -8.72
C MET A 321 25.11 7.60 -10.03
N ASP A 322 26.42 7.42 -10.16
CA ASP A 322 27.02 6.59 -11.21
C ASP A 322 26.56 5.14 -11.05
N ALA A 323 25.94 4.56 -12.08
CA ALA A 323 25.31 3.24 -11.96
C ALA A 323 26.30 2.07 -11.73
N PRO A 324 27.51 2.07 -12.33
CA PRO A 324 28.52 1.05 -12.04
C PRO A 324 29.14 1.15 -10.65
N SER A 325 29.38 2.37 -10.14
CA SER A 325 30.17 2.56 -8.91
C SER A 325 29.36 2.99 -7.68
N GLY A 326 28.13 3.46 -7.85
CA GLY A 326 27.33 4.06 -6.78
C GLY A 326 27.83 5.43 -6.29
N ARG A 327 28.78 6.05 -7.01
CA ARG A 327 29.36 7.34 -6.60
C ARG A 327 28.35 8.45 -6.88
N GLU A 328 28.10 9.28 -5.88
CA GLU A 328 27.31 10.51 -6.04
C GLU A 328 27.94 11.42 -7.11
N ILE A 329 27.16 11.75 -8.14
CA ILE A 329 27.54 12.70 -9.19
C ILE A 329 27.06 14.10 -8.78
N TRP A 330 25.78 14.21 -8.41
CA TRP A 330 25.20 15.42 -7.87
C TRP A 330 24.01 15.10 -6.97
N LYS A 331 23.62 16.08 -6.14
CA LYS A 331 22.39 16.04 -5.36
C LYS A 331 21.67 17.39 -5.41
N LYS A 332 20.34 17.36 -5.37
CA LYS A 332 19.48 18.53 -5.37
C LYS A 332 18.48 18.43 -4.23
N LYS A 333 18.41 19.43 -3.36
CA LYS A 333 17.34 19.57 -2.37
C LYS A 333 16.06 19.93 -3.14
N ILE A 334 15.04 19.08 -3.03
CA ILE A 334 13.76 19.25 -3.72
C ILE A 334 12.61 19.61 -2.78
N TYR A 335 12.77 19.45 -1.46
CA TYR A 335 11.84 19.96 -0.45
C TYR A 335 12.51 20.05 0.94
N GLU A 336 12.03 20.98 1.78
CA GLU A 336 12.62 21.29 3.10
C GLU A 336 12.03 20.47 4.26
N GLU A 337 10.74 20.11 4.19
CA GLU A 337 10.00 19.50 5.30
C GLU A 337 9.81 17.98 5.19
N ASP A 338 9.53 17.31 6.31
CA ASP A 338 9.21 15.88 6.44
C ASP A 338 7.83 15.55 5.82
N ILE A 339 7.63 15.87 4.54
CA ILE A 339 6.39 15.63 3.81
C ILE A 339 6.44 14.26 3.13
N TYR A 340 5.29 13.59 3.09
CA TYR A 340 5.10 12.32 2.40
C TYR A 340 5.44 12.46 0.91
N VAL A 341 6.58 11.91 0.47
CA VAL A 341 6.97 11.93 -0.94
C VAL A 341 6.93 10.52 -1.51
N ARG A 342 5.83 10.20 -2.20
CA ARG A 342 5.72 9.06 -3.11
C ARG A 342 6.08 9.52 -4.52
N SER A 343 7.32 9.95 -4.73
CA SER A 343 7.77 10.52 -6.02
C SER A 343 8.94 9.69 -6.54
N THR A 344 8.62 8.54 -7.14
CA THR A 344 9.57 7.84 -8.02
C THR A 344 9.81 8.75 -9.23
N PRO A 345 11.04 9.27 -9.44
CA PRO A 345 11.33 10.15 -10.56
C PRO A 345 10.95 9.50 -11.90
N VAL A 346 10.37 10.26 -12.81
CA VAL A 346 10.15 9.81 -14.19
C VAL A 346 11.18 10.51 -15.05
N ILE A 347 11.98 9.75 -15.79
CA ILE A 347 13.01 10.32 -16.66
C ILE A 347 12.61 10.10 -18.10
N ASP A 348 12.49 11.19 -18.84
CA ASP A 348 12.13 11.16 -20.25
C ASP A 348 12.92 12.24 -21.00
N SER A 349 13.63 11.81 -22.05
CA SER A 349 14.37 12.69 -22.96
C SER A 349 15.38 13.60 -22.23
N GLY A 350 16.10 13.04 -21.25
CA GLY A 350 17.11 13.77 -20.46
C GLY A 350 16.56 14.74 -19.42
N LYS A 351 15.26 14.68 -19.12
CA LYS A 351 14.62 15.48 -18.08
C LYS A 351 14.04 14.58 -17.00
N ILE A 352 14.19 15.01 -15.75
CA ILE A 352 13.61 14.36 -14.58
C ILE A 352 12.33 15.09 -14.21
N TYR A 353 11.22 14.38 -14.19
CA TYR A 353 9.91 14.83 -13.75
C TYR A 353 9.63 14.27 -12.37
N LEU A 354 9.30 15.15 -11.43
CA LEU A 354 8.95 14.73 -10.07
C LEU A 354 8.00 15.75 -9.42
N ILE A 355 7.11 15.24 -8.57
CA ILE A 355 6.33 16.09 -7.67
C ILE A 355 7.15 16.27 -6.39
N ASN A 356 7.37 17.52 -5.98
CA ASN A 356 8.08 17.84 -4.74
C ASN A 356 7.17 17.71 -3.51
N GLY A 357 7.72 17.92 -2.30
CA GLY A 357 6.94 17.83 -1.05
C GLY A 357 5.76 18.82 -0.97
N GLU A 358 5.78 19.90 -1.74
CA GLU A 358 4.72 20.92 -1.77
C GLU A 358 3.59 20.56 -2.75
N GLY A 359 3.75 19.49 -3.53
CA GLY A 359 2.83 19.11 -4.58
C GLY A 359 3.03 19.88 -5.89
N VAL A 360 4.20 20.47 -6.10
CA VAL A 360 4.59 21.16 -7.34
C VAL A 360 5.31 20.17 -8.25
N LEU A 361 4.92 20.12 -9.52
CA LEU A 361 5.70 19.41 -10.53
C LEU A 361 6.96 20.23 -10.83
N ILE A 362 8.13 19.66 -10.58
CA ILE A 362 9.40 20.25 -10.99
C ILE A 362 10.04 19.40 -12.08
N VAL A 363 10.69 20.08 -13.02
CA VAL A 363 11.38 19.45 -14.14
C VAL A 363 12.84 19.84 -14.10
N LEU A 364 13.71 18.84 -13.92
CA LEU A 364 15.15 19.04 -13.78
C LEU A 364 15.88 18.46 -15.00
N ASP A 365 17.04 19.02 -15.30
CA ASP A 365 17.99 18.40 -16.21
C ASP A 365 18.59 17.13 -15.59
N ALA A 366 18.56 16.01 -16.31
CA ALA A 366 19.08 14.74 -15.78
C ALA A 366 20.61 14.73 -15.66
N GLU A 367 21.31 15.52 -16.47
CA GLU A 367 22.76 15.59 -16.47
C GLU A 367 23.27 16.49 -15.34
N THR A 368 22.67 17.67 -15.15
CA THR A 368 23.16 18.71 -14.22
C THR A 368 22.36 18.84 -12.92
N GLY A 369 21.10 18.43 -12.90
CA GLY A 369 20.19 18.65 -11.77
C GLY A 369 19.61 20.07 -11.72
N ASP A 370 19.88 20.90 -12.74
CA ASP A 370 19.34 22.25 -12.84
C ASP A 370 17.85 22.22 -13.15
N GLU A 371 17.11 23.12 -12.53
CA GLU A 371 15.69 23.26 -12.82
C GLU A 371 15.48 23.89 -14.20
N ARG A 372 14.70 23.22 -15.04
CA ARG A 372 14.31 23.70 -16.36
C ARG A 372 13.03 24.52 -16.27
N TRP A 373 12.06 24.02 -15.52
CA TRP A 373 10.81 24.71 -15.23
C TRP A 373 10.05 23.98 -14.11
N ARG A 374 9.00 24.62 -13.59
CA ARG A 374 8.04 24.04 -12.65
C ARG A 374 6.62 24.40 -13.03
N PHE A 375 5.68 23.55 -12.65
CA PHE A 375 4.26 23.80 -12.84
C PHE A 375 3.56 23.57 -11.51
N ASP A 376 2.99 24.64 -10.97
CA ASP A 376 2.29 24.63 -9.71
C ASP A 376 0.79 24.48 -9.96
N ILE A 377 0.27 23.35 -9.50
CA ILE A 377 -1.14 23.20 -9.20
C ILE A 377 -1.22 22.89 -7.72
N THR A 378 -2.23 23.43 -7.05
CA THR A 378 -2.42 23.23 -5.61
C THR A 378 -2.44 21.74 -5.26
N LYS A 379 -1.34 21.26 -4.66
CA LYS A 379 -1.14 19.91 -4.12
C LYS A 379 -1.32 18.78 -5.16
N SER A 380 -0.41 18.68 -6.14
CA SER A 380 -0.31 17.51 -7.01
C SER A 380 -0.02 16.24 -6.20
N ILE A 381 -0.54 15.09 -6.66
CA ILE A 381 -0.36 13.78 -5.99
C ILE A 381 0.47 12.83 -6.85
N ASP A 382 0.09 12.68 -8.11
CA ASP A 382 0.75 11.78 -9.06
C ASP A 382 0.60 12.36 -10.47
N PHE A 383 1.36 11.81 -11.41
CA PHE A 383 1.27 12.21 -12.80
C PHE A 383 1.58 11.03 -13.74
N ALA A 384 1.09 11.13 -14.96
CA ALA A 384 1.46 10.24 -16.05
C ALA A 384 1.94 11.07 -17.25
N ILE A 385 2.89 10.54 -18.03
CA ILE A 385 3.44 11.23 -19.20
C ILE A 385 3.18 10.37 -20.43
N LYS A 386 2.69 10.99 -21.51
CA LYS A 386 2.65 10.37 -22.84
C LYS A 386 2.99 11.42 -23.89
N LYS A 387 3.99 11.11 -24.71
CA LYS A 387 4.48 11.98 -25.78
C LYS A 387 4.81 13.39 -25.23
N ASN A 388 4.09 14.41 -25.71
CA ASN A 388 4.27 15.82 -25.32
C ASN A 388 3.27 16.27 -24.26
N THR A 389 2.57 15.36 -23.57
CA THR A 389 1.56 15.70 -22.57
C THR A 389 1.88 15.08 -21.22
N ILE A 390 1.72 15.88 -20.17
CA ILE A 390 1.75 15.46 -18.77
C ILE A 390 0.33 15.55 -18.24
N PHE A 391 -0.18 14.47 -17.64
CA PHE A 391 -1.46 14.43 -16.95
C PHE A 391 -1.19 14.50 -15.45
N LEU A 392 -1.51 15.63 -14.83
CA LEU A 392 -1.30 15.90 -13.41
C LEU A 392 -2.59 15.71 -12.64
N LEU A 393 -2.50 15.05 -11.49
CA LEU A 393 -3.62 14.82 -10.57
C LEU A 393 -3.45 15.66 -9.31
N ASN A 394 -4.50 16.31 -8.81
CA ASN A 394 -4.43 17.06 -7.55
C ASN A 394 -5.32 16.49 -6.43
N GLN A 395 -5.04 16.91 -5.19
CA GLN A 395 -5.86 16.58 -4.02
C GLN A 395 -7.30 17.09 -4.06
N GLY A 396 -7.63 18.02 -4.96
CA GLY A 396 -8.98 18.56 -5.14
C GLY A 396 -9.86 17.79 -6.13
N GLY A 397 -9.40 16.65 -6.65
CA GLY A 397 -10.15 15.87 -7.62
C GLY A 397 -10.00 16.33 -9.06
N GLN A 398 -9.08 17.24 -9.36
CA GLN A 398 -8.85 17.78 -10.69
C GLN A 398 -7.71 17.04 -11.39
N ILE A 399 -7.85 16.96 -12.71
CA ILE A 399 -6.87 16.45 -13.65
C ILE A 399 -6.52 17.58 -14.61
N PHE A 400 -5.24 17.76 -14.87
CA PHE A 400 -4.73 18.75 -15.81
C PHE A 400 -3.90 18.04 -16.87
N ALA A 401 -4.26 18.18 -18.13
CA ALA A 401 -3.36 17.86 -19.23
C ALA A 401 -2.54 19.09 -19.56
N VAL A 402 -1.22 18.97 -19.53
CA VAL A 402 -0.28 20.06 -19.71
C VAL A 402 0.70 19.70 -20.81
N ASN A 403 0.98 20.64 -21.71
CA ASN A 403 2.02 20.49 -22.71
C ASN A 403 3.40 20.43 -22.03
N LYS A 404 4.12 19.32 -22.22
CA LYS A 404 5.43 19.04 -21.63
C LYS A 404 6.53 20.02 -22.07
N ILE A 405 6.35 20.68 -23.21
CA ILE A 405 7.32 21.61 -23.80
C ILE A 405 7.00 23.05 -23.37
N THR A 406 5.75 23.48 -23.52
CA THR A 406 5.36 24.88 -23.28
C THR A 406 4.86 25.15 -21.86
N GLY A 407 4.45 24.10 -21.13
CA GLY A 407 3.79 24.24 -19.82
C GLY A 407 2.33 24.71 -19.92
N GLU A 408 1.78 24.85 -21.13
CA GLU A 408 0.41 25.30 -21.33
C GLU A 408 -0.61 24.21 -20.98
N SER A 409 -1.71 24.61 -20.37
CA SER A 409 -2.84 23.72 -20.10
C SER A 409 -3.55 23.37 -21.42
N LEU A 410 -3.64 22.08 -21.73
CA LEU A 410 -4.38 21.55 -22.87
C LEU A 410 -5.87 21.39 -22.54
N TRP A 411 -6.16 20.75 -21.40
CA TRP A 411 -7.52 20.60 -20.87
C TRP A 411 -7.48 20.38 -19.36
N ARG A 412 -8.64 20.56 -18.71
CA ARG A 412 -8.81 20.34 -17.27
C ARG A 412 -10.15 19.68 -17.01
N GLU A 413 -10.11 18.59 -16.25
CA GLU A 413 -11.30 17.83 -15.89
C GLU A 413 -11.31 17.44 -14.42
N LYS A 414 -12.39 16.82 -13.96
CA LYS A 414 -12.51 16.29 -12.59
C LYS A 414 -12.81 14.80 -12.62
N VAL A 415 -12.25 14.08 -11.63
CA VAL A 415 -12.68 12.72 -11.33
C VAL A 415 -14.13 12.69 -10.89
N THR A 416 -14.80 11.57 -11.13
CA THR A 416 -16.21 11.39 -10.80
C THR A 416 -16.44 11.64 -9.32
N LYS A 417 -15.55 11.10 -8.47
CA LYS A 417 -15.64 11.26 -7.01
C LYS A 417 -14.32 10.97 -6.32
N GLY A 418 -14.09 11.68 -5.21
CA GLY A 418 -12.98 11.46 -4.31
C GLY A 418 -11.69 12.15 -4.76
N ASN A 419 -10.60 11.76 -4.13
CA ASN A 419 -9.27 12.30 -4.39
C ASN A 419 -8.49 11.29 -5.23
N PRO A 420 -7.93 11.69 -6.39
CA PRO A 420 -7.01 10.88 -7.17
C PRO A 420 -5.88 10.35 -6.30
N ALA A 421 -5.45 9.12 -6.56
CA ALA A 421 -4.35 8.48 -5.85
C ALA A 421 -3.22 8.09 -6.80
N SER A 422 -3.56 7.67 -8.02
CA SER A 422 -2.59 7.34 -9.05
C SER A 422 -3.22 7.31 -10.42
N ALA A 423 -2.40 7.41 -11.46
CA ALA A 423 -2.84 7.22 -12.83
C ALA A 423 -1.83 6.43 -13.66
N ILE A 424 -2.35 5.75 -14.68
CA ILE A 424 -1.59 5.17 -15.78
C ILE A 424 -2.20 5.58 -17.10
N ILE A 425 -1.48 5.36 -18.18
CA ILE A 425 -2.01 5.56 -19.52
C ILE A 425 -2.09 4.18 -20.19
N ALA A 426 -3.13 3.89 -20.95
CA ALA A 426 -3.25 2.65 -21.71
C ALA A 426 -3.95 2.94 -23.04
N GLY A 427 -3.26 2.74 -24.17
CA GLY A 427 -3.74 3.21 -25.47
C GLY A 427 -3.99 4.72 -25.42
N ASN A 428 -5.16 5.19 -25.88
CA ASN A 428 -5.57 6.60 -25.84
C ASN A 428 -6.37 6.97 -24.59
N HIS A 429 -6.18 6.23 -23.50
CA HIS A 429 -6.92 6.45 -22.27
C HIS A 429 -6.00 6.75 -21.09
N LEU A 430 -6.35 7.75 -20.28
CA LEU A 430 -5.80 7.98 -18.96
C LEU A 430 -6.71 7.28 -17.94
N ILE A 431 -6.17 6.36 -17.17
CA ILE A 431 -6.90 5.59 -16.16
C ILE A 431 -6.50 6.13 -14.80
N VAL A 432 -7.48 6.65 -14.05
CA VAL A 432 -7.27 7.30 -12.76
C VAL A 432 -7.96 6.50 -11.67
N ALA A 433 -7.20 6.09 -10.66
CA ALA A 433 -7.75 5.55 -9.42
C ALA A 433 -7.93 6.67 -8.40
N SER A 434 -9.14 6.82 -7.89
CA SER A 434 -9.53 7.83 -6.91
C SER A 434 -10.13 7.18 -5.67
N ASN A 435 -10.01 7.84 -4.52
CA ASN A 435 -10.50 7.34 -3.25
C ASN A 435 -11.36 8.38 -2.53
N TYR A 436 -12.50 7.95 -2.03
CA TYR A 436 -13.43 8.75 -1.26
C TYR A 436 -13.64 8.14 0.12
N SER A 437 -13.64 8.97 1.15
CA SER A 437 -14.04 8.56 2.48
C SER A 437 -15.05 9.53 3.08
N LYS A 438 -15.97 8.98 3.87
CA LYS A 438 -16.91 9.77 4.65
C LYS A 438 -17.01 9.20 6.06
N THR A 439 -16.50 9.95 7.02
CA THR A 439 -16.62 9.64 8.44
C THR A 439 -17.98 10.12 8.94
N PHE A 440 -18.70 9.28 9.67
CA PHE A 440 -19.98 9.62 10.25
C PHE A 440 -19.81 9.86 11.74
N LEU A 441 -20.36 10.97 12.22
CA LEU A 441 -20.34 11.34 13.65
C LEU A 441 -18.92 11.45 14.22
N ASP A 442 -17.93 11.71 13.37
CA ASP A 442 -16.49 11.71 13.71
C ASP A 442 -15.99 10.39 14.35
N VAL A 443 -16.70 9.29 14.06
CA VAL A 443 -16.37 7.96 14.54
C VAL A 443 -15.69 7.16 13.43
N GLU A 444 -14.39 6.91 13.55
CA GLU A 444 -13.57 6.30 12.50
C GLU A 444 -14.08 4.93 12.03
N PHE A 445 -14.59 4.08 12.93
CA PHE A 445 -15.10 2.75 12.53
C PHE A 445 -16.40 2.83 11.70
N LEU A 446 -17.10 3.97 11.72
CA LEU A 446 -18.26 4.26 10.87
C LEU A 446 -17.88 4.82 9.50
N THR A 447 -16.59 5.07 9.26
CA THR A 447 -16.12 5.58 7.97
C THR A 447 -16.49 4.62 6.85
N VAL A 448 -17.09 5.20 5.81
CA VAL A 448 -17.32 4.53 4.54
C VAL A 448 -16.15 4.88 3.64
N TYR A 449 -15.55 3.86 3.03
CA TYR A 449 -14.45 3.97 2.10
C TYR A 449 -14.88 3.43 0.75
N GLU A 450 -14.74 4.27 -0.28
CA GLU A 450 -15.04 3.96 -1.68
C GLU A 450 -13.80 4.27 -2.53
N GLY A 451 -13.62 3.51 -3.60
CA GLY A 451 -12.63 3.73 -4.63
C GLY A 451 -13.33 3.85 -5.98
N TYR A 452 -12.77 4.62 -6.89
CA TYR A 452 -13.31 4.83 -8.23
C TYR A 452 -12.19 4.62 -9.25
N ILE A 453 -12.51 3.95 -10.36
CA ILE A 453 -11.69 3.97 -11.57
C ILE A 453 -12.43 4.82 -12.59
N ASP A 454 -11.82 5.93 -12.98
CA ASP A 454 -12.27 6.76 -14.10
C ASP A 454 -11.32 6.56 -15.28
N ILE A 455 -11.87 6.39 -16.48
CA ILE A 455 -11.13 6.32 -17.73
C ILE A 455 -11.45 7.55 -18.57
N PHE A 456 -10.43 8.36 -18.84
CA PHE A 456 -10.52 9.59 -19.62
C PHE A 456 -9.92 9.36 -21.00
N ASN A 457 -10.51 9.96 -22.03
CA ASN A 457 -9.85 10.13 -23.32
C ASN A 457 -8.74 11.18 -23.16
N ILE A 458 -7.52 10.84 -23.57
CA ILE A 458 -6.34 11.70 -23.37
C ILE A 458 -6.36 12.99 -24.20
N ASP A 459 -7.08 13.01 -25.31
CA ASP A 459 -7.05 14.12 -26.27
C ASP A 459 -7.98 15.26 -25.83
N ASN A 460 -9.13 14.93 -25.23
CA ASN A 460 -10.15 15.91 -24.85
C ASN A 460 -10.54 15.90 -23.36
N GLY A 461 -10.08 14.91 -22.57
CA GLY A 461 -10.41 14.78 -21.16
C GLY A 461 -11.80 14.18 -20.89
N GLU A 462 -12.54 13.73 -21.89
CA GLU A 462 -13.88 13.17 -21.67
C GLU A 462 -13.81 11.85 -20.89
N ILE A 463 -14.64 11.69 -19.85
CA ILE A 463 -14.79 10.41 -19.14
C ILE A 463 -15.56 9.44 -20.04
N VAL A 464 -14.90 8.36 -20.45
CA VAL A 464 -15.50 7.32 -21.30
C VAL A 464 -16.03 6.13 -20.50
N TRP A 465 -15.55 5.93 -19.26
CA TRP A 465 -16.00 4.85 -18.40
C TRP A 465 -15.65 5.12 -16.93
N THR A 466 -16.54 4.71 -16.02
CA THR A 466 -16.34 4.82 -14.57
C THR A 466 -16.84 3.56 -13.87
N GLU A 467 -16.10 3.12 -12.85
CA GLU A 467 -16.48 2.01 -11.98
C GLU A 467 -16.29 2.36 -10.50
N ASN A 468 -17.29 2.03 -9.67
CA ASN A 468 -17.21 2.19 -8.23
C ASN A 468 -16.78 0.88 -7.56
N ILE A 469 -15.65 0.95 -6.87
CA ILE A 469 -15.13 -0.09 -6.00
C ILE A 469 -15.54 0.23 -4.57
N ASN A 470 -16.30 -0.68 -3.93
CA ASN A 470 -16.76 -0.51 -2.54
C ASN A 470 -15.65 -0.66 -1.47
N SER A 471 -14.45 -0.18 -1.77
CA SER A 471 -13.28 -0.10 -0.92
C SER A 471 -12.23 0.82 -1.52
N THR A 472 -11.38 1.41 -0.68
CA THR A 472 -10.21 2.19 -1.13
C THR A 472 -9.31 1.35 -2.05
N ILE A 473 -9.02 1.85 -3.23
CA ILE A 473 -7.98 1.32 -4.13
C ILE A 473 -6.63 1.75 -3.55
N SER A 474 -5.75 0.78 -3.27
CA SER A 474 -4.50 1.02 -2.54
C SER A 474 -3.25 0.81 -3.39
N THR A 475 -3.37 0.16 -4.54
CA THR A 475 -2.27 0.00 -5.50
C THR A 475 -2.47 0.92 -6.68
N THR A 476 -1.38 1.23 -7.39
CA THR A 476 -1.51 1.85 -8.71
C THR A 476 -2.08 0.82 -9.68
N PRO A 477 -3.10 1.16 -10.50
CA PRO A 477 -3.56 0.26 -11.54
C PRO A 477 -2.47 -0.06 -12.55
N ILE A 478 -2.58 -1.21 -13.19
CA ILE A 478 -1.74 -1.60 -14.33
C ILE A 478 -2.61 -2.20 -15.42
N ALA A 479 -2.20 -2.02 -16.67
CA ALA A 479 -2.86 -2.52 -17.85
C ALA A 479 -1.99 -3.59 -18.51
N ALA A 480 -2.50 -4.78 -18.78
CA ALA A 480 -1.75 -5.77 -19.53
C ALA A 480 -2.68 -6.77 -20.21
N TYR A 481 -2.39 -7.16 -21.44
CA TYR A 481 -3.12 -8.23 -22.14
C TYR A 481 -4.65 -7.99 -22.15
N ASN A 482 -5.04 -6.77 -22.51
CA ASN A 482 -6.42 -6.24 -22.51
C ASN A 482 -7.13 -6.22 -21.14
N LYS A 483 -6.38 -6.37 -20.05
CA LYS A 483 -6.90 -6.39 -18.68
C LYS A 483 -6.39 -5.21 -17.87
N LEU A 484 -7.23 -4.69 -16.99
CA LEU A 484 -6.88 -3.71 -15.96
C LEU A 484 -6.83 -4.43 -14.62
N LEU A 485 -5.72 -4.30 -13.90
CA LEU A 485 -5.50 -4.93 -12.61
C LEU A 485 -5.18 -3.90 -11.53
N PHE A 486 -5.78 -4.05 -10.36
CA PHE A 486 -5.48 -3.24 -9.17
C PHE A 486 -6.00 -3.93 -7.91
N ALA A 487 -5.42 -3.64 -6.75
CA ALA A 487 -5.88 -4.17 -5.48
C ALA A 487 -6.38 -3.07 -4.54
N ASN A 488 -7.28 -3.48 -3.65
CA ASN A 488 -7.83 -2.60 -2.62
C ASN A 488 -7.14 -2.78 -1.26
N ASN A 489 -7.39 -1.85 -0.35
CA ASN A 489 -6.87 -1.89 1.03
C ASN A 489 -7.40 -3.06 1.88
N LYS A 490 -8.31 -3.87 1.33
CA LYS A 490 -8.81 -5.09 1.95
C LYS A 490 -8.11 -6.34 1.40
N GLY A 491 -7.08 -6.21 0.58
CA GLY A 491 -6.31 -7.33 0.03
C GLY A 491 -7.13 -8.14 -0.98
N LYS A 492 -7.98 -7.47 -1.76
CA LYS A 492 -8.67 -8.06 -2.90
C LYS A 492 -8.11 -7.48 -4.19
N LEU A 493 -7.62 -8.34 -5.07
CA LEU A 493 -7.19 -8.02 -6.42
C LEU A 493 -8.39 -8.05 -7.36
N TYR A 494 -8.58 -6.99 -8.13
CA TYR A 494 -9.60 -6.84 -9.15
C TYR A 494 -8.96 -6.90 -10.52
N ILE A 495 -9.63 -7.61 -11.44
CA ILE A 495 -9.21 -7.77 -12.81
C ILE A 495 -10.43 -7.46 -13.68
N TYR A 496 -10.33 -6.40 -14.47
CA TYR A 496 -11.31 -6.03 -15.48
C TYR A 496 -10.74 -6.35 -16.86
N SER A 497 -11.59 -6.68 -17.83
CA SER A 497 -11.17 -6.93 -19.21
C SER A 497 -11.95 -6.03 -20.18
N SER A 498 -11.28 -5.65 -21.26
CA SER A 498 -11.94 -5.16 -22.47
C SER A 498 -12.79 -6.29 -23.07
N GLN A 499 -13.90 -5.94 -23.73
CA GLN A 499 -14.73 -6.92 -24.46
C GLN A 499 -14.08 -7.38 -25.76
#